data_AF-A0A914S913-F1
#
_entry.id   AF-A0A914S913-F1
#
_cell.length_a   1.000
_cell.length_b   1.000
_cell.length_c   1.000
_cell.angle_alpha   90.00
_cell.angle_beta   90.00
_cell.angle_gamma   90.00
#
_symmetry.space_group_name_H-M   'P 1'
#
loop_
_entity.id
_entity.type
_entity.pdbx_description
1 polymer ?
#
loop_
_entity_poly.entity_id
_entity_poly.type
_entity_poly.pdbx_seq_one_letter_code
_entity_poly.pdbx_strand_id
1 'polypeptide(L)'
;MNDAECGGKMHLREGQFEKAHTDFFEAFKNYDESGSARRSTCLKYLVLANMLTNGDLKMSWIQFGQQLPSNWKYIMAMNRLVGAYQNNDIREFENILEQNREAIMADPFIREHIEELLNNIRSQ
;
A
#
# COMPACT_ATOMS: atom_id res chain seq x y z
N MET A 1 12.50 18.75 3.08
CA MET A 1 11.16 18.36 2.60
C MET A 1 11.23 17.13 1.69
N ASN A 2 11.91 16.08 2.14
CA ASN A 2 11.67 14.69 1.70
C ASN A 2 11.39 13.81 2.95
N ASP A 3 11.10 14.46 4.07
CA ASP A 3 11.19 13.88 5.42
C ASP A 3 9.99 12.97 5.72
N ALA A 4 8.83 13.25 5.11
CA ALA A 4 7.61 12.49 5.30
C ALA A 4 7.66 11.08 4.68
N GLU A 5 8.21 10.87 3.47
CA GLU A 5 8.29 9.50 2.92
C GLU A 5 9.24 8.61 3.74
N CYS A 6 10.38 9.17 4.18
CA CYS A 6 11.33 8.47 5.04
C CYS A 6 10.73 8.21 6.43
N GLY A 7 10.03 9.19 7.01
CA GLY A 7 9.29 9.05 8.26
C GLY A 7 8.23 7.95 8.18
N GLY A 8 7.47 7.91 7.08
CA GLY A 8 6.47 6.88 6.84
C GLY A 8 7.08 5.48 6.79
N LYS A 9 8.21 5.30 6.07
CA LYS A 9 8.92 4.01 6.00
C LYS A 9 9.45 3.56 7.37
N MET A 10 9.97 4.50 8.16
CA MET A 10 10.45 4.24 9.51
C MET A 10 9.30 3.82 10.43
N HIS A 11 8.23 4.61 10.48
CA HIS A 11 7.05 4.31 11.28
C HIS A 11 6.42 2.96 10.92
N LEU A 12 6.39 2.61 9.63
CA LEU A 12 5.86 1.32 9.18
C LEU A 12 6.67 0.14 9.73
N ARG A 13 8.00 0.24 9.72
CA ARG A 13 8.92 -0.76 10.29
C ARG A 13 8.83 -0.87 11.80
N GLU A 14 8.47 0.22 12.48
CA GLU A 14 8.25 0.25 13.93
C GLU A 14 6.83 -0.22 14.34
N GLY A 15 6.00 -0.65 13.40
CA GLY A 15 4.61 -1.03 13.66
C GLY A 15 3.68 0.16 13.97
N GLN A 16 4.14 1.39 13.75
CA GLN A 16 3.39 2.63 13.97
C GLN A 16 2.55 2.99 12.73
N PHE A 17 1.63 2.11 12.35
CA PHE A 17 0.91 2.16 11.06
C PHE A 17 0.09 3.45 10.84
N GLU A 18 -0.53 4.00 11.89
CA GLU A 18 -1.28 5.27 11.81
C GLU A 18 -0.39 6.47 11.49
N LYS A 19 0.80 6.53 12.11
CA LYS A 19 1.79 7.57 11.82
C LYS A 19 2.37 7.40 10.42
N ALA A 20 2.66 6.15 10.04
CA ALA A 20 3.12 5.82 8.69
C ALA A 20 2.11 6.28 7.63
N HIS A 21 0.82 6.01 7.86
CA HIS A 21 -0.25 6.47 6.97
C HIS A 21 -0.28 7.99 6.84
N THR A 22 -0.17 8.73 7.95
CA THR A 22 -0.18 10.20 7.95
C THR A 22 0.99 10.75 7.14
N ASP A 23 2.20 10.26 7.41
CA ASP A 23 3.42 10.65 6.73
C ASP A 23 3.38 10.34 5.21
N PHE A 24 2.89 9.15 4.83
CA PHE A 24 2.74 8.80 3.43
C PHE A 24 1.67 9.63 2.73
N PHE A 25 0.61 10.02 3.42
CA PHE A 25 -0.44 10.88 2.84
C PHE A 25 0.09 12.30 2.57
N GLU A 26 0.86 12.87 3.50
CA GLU A 26 1.50 14.17 3.32
C GLU A 26 2.53 14.13 2.19
N ALA A 27 3.38 13.10 2.15
CA ALA A 27 4.34 12.89 1.07
C ALA A 27 3.63 12.75 -0.30
N PHE A 28 2.54 11.98 -0.37
CA PHE A 28 1.75 11.83 -1.58
C PHE A 28 1.20 13.17 -2.08
N LYS A 29 0.57 13.97 -1.20
CA LYS A 29 0.02 15.28 -1.55
C LYS A 29 1.10 16.20 -2.12
N ASN A 30 2.26 16.27 -1.46
CA ASN A 30 3.39 17.06 -1.94
C ASN A 30 3.90 16.60 -3.31
N TYR A 31 3.94 15.29 -3.56
CA TYR A 31 4.33 14.76 -4.87
C TYR A 31 3.27 14.97 -5.95
N ASP A 32 1.99 14.95 -5.61
CA ASP A 32 0.91 15.21 -6.56
C ASP A 32 0.87 16.68 -6.96
N GLU A 33 0.96 17.60 -6.00
CA GLU A 33 1.03 19.05 -6.24
C GLU A 33 2.25 19.47 -7.06
N SER A 34 3.38 18.78 -6.89
CA SER A 34 4.61 19.02 -7.67
C SER A 34 4.66 18.27 -9.00
N GLY A 35 3.67 17.43 -9.32
CA GLY A 35 3.66 16.59 -10.53
C GLY A 35 4.75 15.52 -10.56
N SER A 36 5.31 15.16 -9.40
CA SER A 36 6.41 14.19 -9.28
C SER A 36 5.94 12.77 -9.58
N ALA A 37 6.73 12.02 -10.36
CA ALA A 37 6.51 10.61 -10.62
C ALA A 37 6.51 9.74 -9.34
N ARG A 38 7.13 10.25 -8.25
CA ARG A 38 7.14 9.58 -6.94
C ARG A 38 5.76 9.48 -6.30
N ARG A 39 4.76 10.26 -6.74
CA ARG A 39 3.37 10.15 -6.25
C ARG A 39 2.83 8.73 -6.38
N SER A 40 3.16 8.05 -7.49
CA SER A 40 2.73 6.68 -7.74
C SER A 40 3.31 5.71 -6.73
N THR A 41 4.60 5.85 -6.42
CA THR A 41 5.30 5.05 -5.41
C THR A 41 4.76 5.33 -4.01
N CYS A 42 4.51 6.59 -3.67
CA CYS A 42 4.00 6.97 -2.35
C CYS A 42 2.58 6.45 -2.11
N LEU A 43 1.74 6.47 -3.15
CA LEU A 43 0.42 5.85 -3.13
C LEU A 43 0.51 4.34 -2.81
N LYS A 44 1.56 3.66 -3.29
CA LYS A 44 1.79 2.25 -2.96
C LYS A 44 1.99 2.01 -1.48
N TYR A 45 2.84 2.81 -0.84
CA TYR A 45 3.14 2.72 0.59
C TYR A 45 1.94 3.07 1.46
N LEU A 46 1.13 4.02 1.00
CA LEU A 46 -0.06 4.46 1.71
C LEU A 46 -1.15 3.38 1.74
N VAL A 47 -1.34 2.65 0.64
CA VAL A 47 -2.23 1.48 0.61
C VAL A 47 -1.69 0.35 1.48
N LEU A 48 -0.37 0.14 1.50
CA LEU A 48 0.29 -0.83 2.38
C LEU A 48 0.11 -0.51 3.86
N ALA A 49 0.31 0.75 4.27
CA ALA A 49 0.05 1.19 5.64
C ALA A 49 -1.40 0.91 6.04
N ASN A 50 -2.37 1.21 5.17
CA ASN A 50 -3.78 0.93 5.44
C ASN A 50 -4.12 -0.57 5.57
N MET A 51 -3.41 -1.45 4.88
CA MET A 51 -3.59 -2.89 5.07
C MET A 51 -3.24 -3.32 6.50
N LEU A 52 -2.21 -2.70 7.08
CA LEU A 52 -1.67 -3.05 8.39
C LEU A 52 -2.47 -2.46 9.56
N THR A 53 -3.25 -1.38 9.35
CA THR A 53 -4.02 -0.68 10.41
C THR A 53 -5.42 -1.26 10.70
N ASN A 54 -5.67 -2.55 10.46
CA ASN A 54 -7.01 -3.19 10.62
C ASN A 54 -8.11 -2.70 9.66
N GLY A 55 -7.74 -2.21 8.48
CA GLY A 55 -8.57 -2.24 7.28
C GLY A 55 -10.00 -1.69 7.42
N ASP A 56 -10.14 -0.37 7.43
CA ASP A 56 -11.32 0.25 6.84
C ASP A 56 -10.82 0.99 5.58
N LEU A 57 -10.58 0.24 4.50
CA LEU A 57 -10.35 0.82 3.17
C LEU A 57 -11.66 1.42 2.63
N LYS A 58 -12.30 2.31 3.39
CA LYS A 58 -13.51 2.98 2.95
C LYS A 58 -13.18 4.17 2.08
N MET A 59 -13.61 4.04 0.82
CA MET A 59 -14.11 5.10 -0.08
C MET A 59 -13.13 6.18 -0.55
N SER A 60 -12.12 6.58 0.23
CA SER A 60 -11.20 7.69 -0.09
C SER A 60 -10.31 7.38 -1.31
N TRP A 61 -9.88 6.14 -1.50
CA TRP A 61 -8.99 5.73 -2.60
C TRP A 61 -9.62 5.79 -3.99
N ILE A 62 -10.93 5.57 -4.10
CA ILE A 62 -11.62 5.61 -5.40
C ILE A 62 -11.54 7.02 -6.00
N GLN A 63 -11.59 8.05 -5.14
CA GLN A 63 -11.51 9.45 -5.55
C GLN A 63 -10.10 9.85 -6.02
N PHE A 64 -9.05 9.26 -5.43
CA PHE A 64 -7.66 9.49 -5.85
C PHE A 64 -7.25 8.63 -7.06
N GLY A 65 -7.71 7.38 -7.15
CA GLY A 65 -7.39 6.46 -8.24
C GLY A 65 -8.03 6.84 -9.58
N GLN A 66 -9.23 7.44 -9.56
CA GLN A 66 -9.88 7.94 -10.78
C GLN A 66 -9.05 9.03 -11.49
N GLN A 67 -8.25 9.79 -10.75
CA GLN A 67 -7.36 10.82 -11.31
C GLN A 67 -6.01 10.25 -11.80
N LEU A 68 -5.73 8.98 -11.54
CA LEU A 68 -4.47 8.31 -11.86
C LEU A 68 -4.72 7.01 -12.66
N PRO A 69 -5.16 7.10 -13.93
CA PRO A 69 -5.57 5.94 -14.73
C PRO A 69 -4.47 4.88 -14.88
N SER A 70 -3.19 5.29 -14.94
CA SER A 70 -2.05 4.37 -15.02
C SER A 70 -1.85 3.53 -13.76
N ASN A 71 -2.29 4.04 -12.60
CA ASN A 71 -2.15 3.35 -11.31
C ASN A 71 -3.39 2.55 -10.92
N TRP A 72 -4.48 2.67 -11.68
CA TRP A 72 -5.75 2.00 -11.38
C TRP A 72 -5.60 0.49 -11.23
N LYS A 73 -4.79 -0.15 -12.10
CA LYS A 73 -4.48 -1.59 -12.00
C LYS A 73 -3.82 -1.96 -10.68
N TYR A 74 -2.84 -1.17 -10.24
CA TYR A 74 -2.16 -1.38 -8.97
C TYR A 74 -3.10 -1.18 -7.77
N ILE A 75 -3.89 -0.10 -7.78
CA ILE A 75 -4.83 0.21 -6.71
C ILE A 75 -5.88 -0.90 -6.58
N MET A 76 -6.41 -1.41 -7.71
CA MET A 76 -7.32 -2.55 -7.70
C MET A 76 -6.65 -3.82 -7.15
N ALA A 77 -5.42 -4.11 -7.56
CA ALA A 77 -4.70 -5.28 -7.06
C ALA A 77 -4.49 -5.20 -5.55
N MET A 78 -4.07 -4.05 -5.02
CA MET A 78 -3.91 -3.85 -3.58
C MET A 78 -5.24 -3.91 -2.83
N ASN A 79 -6.32 -3.33 -3.38
CA ASN A 79 -7.65 -3.42 -2.78
C ASN A 79 -8.12 -4.88 -2.67
N ARG A 80 -7.90 -5.67 -3.74
CA ARG A 80 -8.17 -7.12 -3.72
C ARG A 80 -7.31 -7.85 -2.70
N LEU A 81 -6.02 -7.50 -2.54
CA LEU A 81 -5.16 -8.07 -1.50
C LEU A 81 -5.70 -7.80 -0.10
N VAL A 82 -6.23 -6.59 0.14
CA VAL A 82 -6.85 -6.24 1.43
C VAL A 82 -8.07 -7.10 1.69
N GLY A 83 -8.95 -7.22 0.70
CA GLY A 83 -10.13 -8.07 0.81
C GLY A 83 -9.76 -9.53 1.09
N ALA A 84 -8.73 -10.06 0.41
CA ALA A 84 -8.22 -11.40 0.66
C ALA A 84 -7.63 -11.56 2.06
N TYR A 85 -6.84 -10.58 2.53
CA TYR A 85 -6.27 -10.57 3.88
C TYR A 85 -7.35 -10.53 4.96
N GLN A 86 -8.35 -9.64 4.84
CA GLN A 86 -9.45 -9.52 5.79
C GLN A 86 -10.32 -10.77 5.87
N ASN A 87 -10.47 -11.48 4.77
CA ASN A 87 -11.22 -12.73 4.71
C ASN A 87 -10.38 -13.96 5.08
N ASN A 88 -9.10 -13.79 5.46
CA ASN A 88 -8.14 -14.88 5.65
C ASN A 88 -8.05 -15.83 4.44
N ASP A 89 -8.26 -15.33 3.23
CA ASP A 89 -8.19 -16.10 1.99
C ASP A 89 -6.78 -16.06 1.41
N ILE A 90 -5.93 -16.95 1.90
CA ILE A 90 -4.54 -17.07 1.45
C ILE A 90 -4.43 -17.39 -0.04
N ARG A 91 -5.36 -18.16 -0.60
CA ARG A 91 -5.29 -18.60 -2.00
C ARG A 91 -5.54 -17.43 -2.94
N GLU A 92 -6.55 -16.63 -2.64
CA GLU A 92 -6.82 -15.43 -3.40
C GLU A 92 -5.69 -14.41 -3.23
N PHE A 93 -5.13 -14.28 -2.02
CA PHE A 93 -3.97 -13.40 -1.77
C PHE A 93 -2.76 -13.77 -2.63
N GLU A 94 -2.36 -15.04 -2.65
CA GLU A 94 -1.25 -15.55 -3.46
C GLU A 94 -1.52 -15.40 -4.97
N ASN A 95 -2.74 -15.69 -5.42
CA ASN A 95 -3.15 -15.55 -6.81
C ASN A 95 -3.07 -14.08 -7.30
N ILE A 96 -3.52 -13.13 -6.48
CA ILE A 96 -3.42 -11.69 -6.82
C ILE A 96 -1.95 -11.25 -6.91
N LEU A 97 -1.09 -11.72 -5.99
CA LEU A 97 0.33 -11.42 -6.03
C LEU A 97 1.00 -11.97 -7.28
N GLU A 98 0.68 -13.19 -7.68
CA GLU A 98 1.24 -13.81 -8.88
C GLU A 98 0.83 -13.03 -10.14
N GLN A 99 -0.44 -12.65 -10.26
CA GLN A 99 -0.96 -11.86 -11.38
C GLN A 99 -0.38 -10.44 -11.46
N ASN A 100 0.06 -9.87 -10.33
CA ASN A 100 0.53 -8.49 -10.23
C ASN A 100 1.99 -8.39 -9.77
N ARG A 101 2.76 -9.47 -9.95
CA ARG A 101 4.11 -9.62 -9.39
C ARG A 101 5.04 -8.47 -9.75
N GLU A 102 5.10 -8.07 -11.00
CA GLU A 102 5.96 -6.95 -11.42
C GLU A 102 5.52 -5.60 -10.84
N ALA A 103 4.22 -5.38 -10.68
CA ALA A 103 3.70 -4.11 -10.19
C ALA A 103 3.86 -3.95 -8.67
N ILE A 104 3.77 -5.05 -7.92
CA ILE A 104 3.77 -5.09 -6.46
C ILE A 104 5.15 -5.47 -5.91
N MET A 105 5.71 -6.59 -6.40
CA MET A 105 6.94 -7.17 -5.84
C MET A 105 8.22 -6.53 -6.39
N ALA A 106 8.17 -5.63 -7.38
CA ALA A 106 9.35 -4.93 -7.88
C ALA A 106 9.94 -3.93 -6.86
N ASP A 107 9.14 -3.44 -5.92
CA ASP A 107 9.62 -2.58 -4.84
C ASP A 107 10.06 -3.45 -3.64
N PRO A 108 11.36 -3.40 -3.24
CA PRO A 108 11.87 -4.21 -2.14
C PRO A 108 11.19 -3.94 -0.80
N PHE A 109 10.80 -2.68 -0.54
CA PHE A 109 10.14 -2.30 0.71
C PHE A 109 8.71 -2.84 0.77
N ILE A 110 7.99 -2.82 -0.35
CA ILE A 110 6.66 -3.43 -0.42
C ILE A 110 6.76 -4.94 -0.26
N ARG A 111 7.72 -5.58 -0.92
CA ARG A 111 7.95 -7.02 -0.84
C ARG A 111 8.14 -7.50 0.60
N GLU A 112 9.00 -6.81 1.36
CA GLU A 112 9.29 -7.10 2.77
C GLU A 112 7.98 -7.19 3.60
N HIS A 113 7.09 -6.21 3.47
CA HIS A 113 5.84 -6.17 4.23
C HIS A 113 4.74 -7.08 3.68
N ILE A 114 4.72 -7.38 2.38
CA ILE A 114 3.81 -8.38 1.80
C ILE A 114 4.15 -9.78 2.33
N GLU A 115 5.43 -10.10 2.47
CA GLU A 115 5.87 -11.37 3.06
C GLU A 115 5.45 -11.47 4.54
N GLU A 116 5.52 -10.38 5.29
CA GLU A 116 5.02 -10.29 6.67
C GLU A 116 3.50 -10.53 6.74
N LEU A 117 2.72 -9.89 5.87
CA LEU A 117 1.26 -10.10 5.78
C LEU A 117 0.91 -11.55 5.45
N LEU A 118 1.63 -12.18 4.52
CA LEU A 118 1.46 -13.60 4.19
C LEU A 118 1.74 -14.51 5.39
N ASN A 119 2.80 -14.22 6.15
CA ASN A 119 3.13 -14.99 7.36
C ASN A 119 2.04 -14.83 8.43
N ASN A 120 1.48 -13.62 8.58
CA ASN A 120 0.38 -13.37 9.51
C ASN A 120 -0.86 -14.20 9.16
N ILE A 121 -1.30 -14.21 7.89
CA ILE A 121 -2.44 -15.05 7.44
C ILE A 121 -2.16 -16.53 7.71
N ARG A 122 -0.94 -17.02 7.47
CA ARG A 122 -0.56 -18.43 7.68
C ARG A 122 -0.52 -18.85 9.15
N SER A 123 -0.34 -17.89 10.05
CA SER A 123 -0.18 -18.14 11.50
C SER A 123 -1.48 -18.09 12.30
N GLN A 124 -2.58 -17.63 11.69
CA GLN A 124 -3.94 -17.68 12.27
C GLN A 124 -4.59 -19.04 12.07
#